data_AF-A0A1H0GC51-F1
#
_entry.id   AF-A0A1H0GC51-F1
#
_cell.length_a   1.000
_cell.length_b   1.000
_cell.length_c   1.000
_cell.angle_alpha   90.00
_cell.angle_beta   90.00
_cell.angle_gamma   90.00
#
_symmetry.space_group_name_H-M   'P 1'
#
loop_
_entity.id
_entity.type
_entity.pdbx_description
1 polymer ?
#
loop_
_entity_poly.entity_id
_entity_poly.type
_entity_poly.pdbx_seq_one_letter_code
_entity_poly.pdbx_strand_id
1 'polypeptide(L)'
;MALEIEDIKFFRSQTVTDTSENGGRMDELSEVIDNVKYNLFPRVSYKERIEGIIRYRKEFIANRNEENEQAYNLLYCIIKPSNGGDRFYITNGSYLDTQEEIGKKTDWYGAGKVQENIQAGATQIKILFEADDFSIKQPGIICITDDNNICFVKTKENKFNTEIYPNNKNASFNLQNKILPNIKLTYTINNETYSIRNSGDKFIGPEIQSSEINFSEGTGEIVFSSVPQSPIFLEYFIPCFFWEGNSCTIDLAEQIPFNFNKENSYAGMCLELGDLKPEILELNVISANGNLDKNKIEVSNFCVYDEWQIVFRDSLNFSCVGAYEGTLIQGNINIDYSPINPKSQKPFFTIKKEAWSGSFQAGDKINFCTKPAAAAVWWKEVVPANTPREPQNIVVAELYLE
;
A
#
# COMPACT_ATOMS: atom_id res chain seq x y z
N MET A 1 -3.50 5.24 30.13
CA MET A 1 -2.07 4.89 30.02
C MET A 1 -1.62 5.30 28.64
N ALA A 2 -0.35 5.70 28.48
CA ALA A 2 0.16 6.01 27.15
C ALA A 2 0.08 4.76 26.24
N LEU A 3 -0.03 4.96 24.93
CA LEU A 3 0.07 3.90 23.92
C LEU A 3 1.40 3.17 24.09
N GLU A 4 1.34 1.85 24.27
CA GLU A 4 2.52 0.98 24.29
C GLU A 4 2.56 0.08 23.05
N ILE A 5 3.73 -0.47 22.73
CA ILE A 5 3.88 -1.34 21.54
C ILE A 5 2.99 -2.59 21.65
N GLU A 6 2.75 -3.05 22.87
CA GLU A 6 1.88 -4.17 23.19
C GLU A 6 0.41 -3.90 22.87
N ASP A 7 -0.01 -2.63 22.75
CA ASP A 7 -1.36 -2.26 22.31
C ASP A 7 -1.57 -2.47 20.81
N ILE A 8 -0.49 -2.61 20.03
CA ILE A 8 -0.56 -2.91 18.61
C ILE A 8 -0.65 -4.42 18.43
N LYS A 9 -1.81 -4.87 17.93
CA LYS A 9 -2.13 -6.27 17.72
C LYS A 9 -2.32 -6.57 16.23
N PHE A 10 -2.06 -7.82 15.86
CA PHE A 10 -2.25 -8.31 14.51
C PHE A 10 -3.44 -9.25 14.45
N PHE A 11 -4.26 -9.16 13.42
CA PHE A 11 -5.45 -10.00 13.26
C PHE A 11 -5.54 -10.57 11.84
N ARG A 12 -6.08 -11.77 11.72
CA ARG A 12 -6.39 -12.36 10.41
C ARG A 12 -7.61 -11.68 9.79
N SER A 13 -7.76 -11.86 8.47
CA SER A 13 -9.04 -11.64 7.81
C SER A 13 -10.07 -12.71 8.15
N GLN A 14 -11.34 -12.37 7.95
CA GLN A 14 -12.50 -13.22 8.15
C GLN A 14 -12.44 -14.51 7.33
N THR A 15 -11.97 -14.41 6.08
CA THR A 15 -11.78 -15.57 5.21
C THR A 15 -10.29 -15.79 5.01
N VAL A 16 -9.81 -16.99 5.37
CA VAL A 16 -8.43 -17.43 5.15
C VAL A 16 -8.45 -18.70 4.31
N THR A 17 -8.20 -18.55 3.02
CA THR A 17 -8.20 -19.64 2.03
C THR A 17 -7.10 -19.42 0.99
N ASP A 18 -6.89 -20.40 0.11
CA ASP A 18 -6.01 -20.24 -1.07
C ASP A 18 -6.83 -20.01 -2.36
N THR A 19 -8.04 -19.45 -2.22
CA THR A 19 -8.95 -19.12 -3.32
C THR A 19 -9.06 -17.60 -3.51
N SER A 20 -9.75 -17.16 -4.56
CA SER A 20 -10.00 -15.74 -4.82
C SER A 20 -10.81 -15.04 -3.71
N GLU A 21 -11.55 -15.79 -2.90
CA GLU A 21 -12.38 -15.31 -1.78
C GLU A 21 -11.61 -15.01 -0.49
N ASN A 22 -10.33 -15.38 -0.43
CA ASN A 22 -9.44 -15.06 0.69
C ASN A 22 -9.44 -13.55 0.96
N GLY A 23 -9.34 -13.13 2.22
CA GLY A 23 -9.42 -11.72 2.62
C GLY A 23 -10.76 -11.34 3.28
N GLY A 24 -11.26 -10.15 2.96
CA GLY A 24 -12.45 -9.57 3.60
C GLY A 24 -12.14 -8.80 4.89
N ARG A 25 -13.17 -8.64 5.74
CA ARG A 25 -13.11 -7.88 7.00
C ARG A 25 -12.11 -8.48 7.99
N MET A 26 -11.67 -7.69 8.95
CA MET A 26 -10.86 -8.16 10.07
C MET A 26 -11.66 -9.12 10.96
N ASP A 27 -11.05 -10.22 11.39
CA ASP A 27 -11.59 -11.08 12.43
C ASP A 27 -10.94 -10.75 13.78
N GLU A 28 -11.64 -9.93 14.56
CA GLU A 28 -11.27 -9.44 15.90
C GLU A 28 -10.94 -10.55 16.92
N LEU A 29 -11.31 -11.80 16.65
CA LEU A 29 -11.06 -12.94 17.53
C LEU A 29 -9.86 -13.80 17.09
N SER A 30 -9.32 -13.55 15.89
CA SER A 30 -8.24 -14.33 15.29
C SER A 30 -6.92 -13.56 15.32
N GLU A 31 -6.36 -13.38 16.52
CA GLU A 31 -5.08 -12.71 16.72
C GLU A 31 -3.91 -13.50 16.11
N VAL A 32 -3.05 -12.78 15.38
CA VAL A 32 -1.76 -13.26 14.87
C VAL A 32 -0.68 -12.89 15.88
N ILE A 33 -0.52 -13.74 16.89
CA ILE A 33 0.58 -13.70 17.85
C ILE A 33 1.93 -13.87 17.14
N ASP A 34 2.86 -12.97 17.43
CA ASP A 34 4.25 -12.99 16.98
C ASP A 34 5.02 -14.24 17.46
N ASN A 35 6.03 -14.65 16.70
CA ASN A 35 6.92 -15.78 16.99
C ASN A 35 6.20 -17.13 17.17
N VAL A 36 4.95 -17.24 16.69
CA VAL A 36 4.19 -18.48 16.62
C VAL A 36 4.20 -19.02 15.20
N LYS A 37 4.69 -20.26 15.04
CA LYS A 37 4.73 -20.92 13.73
C LYS A 37 3.33 -21.10 13.16
N TYR A 38 3.22 -20.87 11.87
CA TYR A 38 2.04 -21.09 11.07
C TYR A 38 0.84 -20.21 11.41
N ASN A 39 1.10 -19.06 12.06
CA ASN A 39 0.03 -18.23 12.57
C ASN A 39 -0.58 -17.30 11.51
N LEU A 40 0.17 -16.93 10.48
CA LEU A 40 -0.34 -16.20 9.32
C LEU A 40 -0.36 -17.10 8.07
N PHE A 41 0.79 -17.68 7.72
CA PHE A 41 0.94 -18.61 6.61
C PHE A 41 0.96 -20.06 7.09
N PRO A 42 0.28 -21.01 6.41
CA PRO A 42 0.38 -22.41 6.76
C PRO A 42 1.77 -22.96 6.44
N ARG A 43 2.05 -24.17 6.92
CA ARG A 43 3.27 -24.87 6.54
C ARG A 43 3.29 -25.14 5.03
N VAL A 44 4.38 -24.78 4.36
CA VAL A 44 4.65 -25.24 2.98
C VAL A 44 4.95 -26.75 2.97
N SER A 45 4.15 -27.51 2.23
CA SER A 45 4.29 -28.95 2.08
C SER A 45 5.49 -29.32 1.20
N TYR A 46 5.87 -30.61 1.22
CA TYR A 46 6.90 -31.13 0.32
C TYR A 46 6.53 -30.96 -1.16
N LYS A 47 5.26 -31.20 -1.50
CA LYS A 47 4.74 -31.09 -2.86
C LYS A 47 4.83 -29.64 -3.36
N GLU A 48 4.38 -28.68 -2.55
CA GLU A 48 4.38 -27.26 -2.92
C GLU A 48 5.79 -26.70 -3.05
N ARG A 49 6.78 -27.21 -2.29
CA ARG A 49 8.18 -26.84 -2.52
C ARG A 49 8.75 -27.37 -3.82
N ILE A 50 8.29 -28.52 -4.31
CA ILE A 50 8.73 -29.05 -5.61
C ILE A 50 8.07 -28.28 -6.75
N GLU A 51 6.76 -28.11 -6.67
CA GLU A 51 5.96 -27.52 -7.75
C GLU A 51 6.05 -25.99 -7.77
N GLY A 52 6.35 -25.37 -6.63
CA GLY A 52 6.17 -23.95 -6.39
C GLY A 52 4.72 -23.62 -6.06
N ILE A 53 4.51 -22.54 -5.30
CA ILE A 53 3.17 -22.02 -4.99
C ILE A 53 3.26 -20.52 -4.71
N ILE A 54 2.19 -19.80 -5.04
CA ILE A 54 1.96 -18.44 -4.56
C ILE A 54 0.79 -18.48 -3.59
N ARG A 55 0.97 -17.91 -2.39
CA ARG A 55 -0.10 -17.75 -1.40
C ARG A 55 -0.24 -16.31 -0.99
N TYR A 56 -1.47 -15.95 -0.62
CA TYR A 56 -1.77 -14.63 -0.11
C TYR A 56 -2.38 -14.74 1.28
N ARG A 57 -2.04 -13.82 2.17
CA ARG A 57 -2.70 -13.69 3.46
C ARG A 57 -2.96 -12.23 3.74
N LYS A 58 -4.17 -11.93 4.21
CA LYS A 58 -4.52 -10.60 4.67
C LYS A 58 -4.39 -10.55 6.18
N GLU A 59 -3.73 -9.50 6.65
CA GLU A 59 -3.48 -9.21 8.05
C GLU A 59 -3.96 -7.78 8.34
N PHE A 60 -4.39 -7.56 9.57
CA PHE A 60 -4.76 -6.25 10.06
C PHE A 60 -3.86 -5.88 11.22
N ILE A 61 -3.24 -4.70 11.15
CA ILE A 61 -2.47 -4.11 12.24
C ILE A 61 -3.39 -3.15 12.96
N ALA A 62 -3.69 -3.40 14.22
CA ALA A 62 -4.76 -2.74 14.93
C ALA A 62 -4.31 -2.20 16.28
N ASN A 63 -4.69 -0.95 16.56
CA ASN A 63 -4.51 -0.34 17.85
C ASN A 63 -5.63 -0.83 18.79
N ARG A 64 -5.24 -1.42 19.92
CA ARG A 64 -6.12 -1.95 20.96
C ARG A 64 -5.93 -1.27 22.31
N ASN A 65 -5.32 -0.08 22.31
CA ASN A 65 -5.22 0.74 23.51
C ASN A 65 -6.63 1.05 24.06
N GLU A 66 -6.86 0.67 25.31
CA GLU A 66 -8.17 0.77 25.98
C GLU A 66 -8.62 2.22 26.24
N GLU A 67 -7.67 3.16 26.29
CA GLU A 67 -7.94 4.59 26.50
C GLU A 67 -8.23 5.35 25.19
N ASN A 68 -8.24 4.64 24.06
CA ASN A 68 -8.44 5.22 22.72
C ASN A 68 -7.37 6.24 22.33
N GLU A 69 -6.15 6.09 22.83
CA GLU A 69 -5.03 6.88 22.35
C GLU A 69 -4.74 6.50 20.89
N GLN A 70 -4.54 7.52 20.05
CA GLN A 70 -4.26 7.35 18.64
C GLN A 70 -2.82 6.87 18.43
N ALA A 71 -2.62 5.93 17.51
CA ALA A 71 -1.28 5.61 16.99
C ALA A 71 -1.02 6.44 15.73
N TYR A 72 0.04 7.24 15.72
CA TYR A 72 0.34 8.17 14.64
C TYR A 72 1.24 7.53 13.58
N ASN A 73 0.91 7.79 12.31
CA ASN A 73 1.77 7.53 11.16
C ASN A 73 2.47 6.15 11.15
N LEU A 74 1.67 5.08 11.21
CA LEU A 74 2.20 3.72 11.13
C LEU A 74 2.97 3.50 9.81
N LEU A 75 4.24 3.14 9.96
CA LEU A 75 5.05 2.56 8.90
C LEU A 75 5.21 1.06 9.16
N TYR A 76 5.09 0.26 8.10
CA TYR A 76 5.26 -1.18 8.18
C TYR A 76 6.10 -1.70 7.01
N CYS A 77 7.15 -2.46 7.30
CA CYS A 77 8.04 -2.98 6.26
C CYS A 77 8.52 -4.39 6.59
N ILE A 78 8.80 -5.20 5.57
CA ILE A 78 9.70 -6.35 5.75
C ILE A 78 11.11 -5.76 5.92
N ILE A 79 11.89 -6.23 6.89
CA ILE A 79 13.29 -5.81 7.07
C ILE A 79 14.27 -6.95 6.88
N LYS A 80 13.94 -8.19 7.22
CA LYS A 80 14.80 -9.35 6.92
C LYS A 80 14.02 -10.30 6.02
N PRO A 81 14.45 -10.48 4.75
CA PRO A 81 13.85 -11.47 3.86
C PRO A 81 13.87 -12.87 4.49
N SER A 82 13.10 -13.75 3.89
CA SER A 82 13.06 -15.15 4.30
C SER A 82 14.44 -15.79 4.29
N ASN A 83 14.72 -16.65 5.27
CA ASN A 83 15.85 -17.58 5.20
C ASN A 83 15.50 -18.91 4.50
N GLY A 84 14.25 -19.11 4.10
CA GLY A 84 13.72 -20.34 3.50
C GLY A 84 13.80 -20.44 1.98
N GLY A 85 14.21 -19.38 1.29
CA GLY A 85 14.28 -19.32 -0.18
C GLY A 85 12.93 -19.11 -0.87
N ASP A 86 11.86 -18.96 -0.10
CA ASP A 86 10.60 -18.33 -0.47
C ASP A 86 10.69 -16.81 -0.34
N ARG A 87 9.92 -16.07 -1.12
CA ARG A 87 9.95 -14.62 -1.15
C ARG A 87 8.66 -14.07 -0.56
N PHE A 88 8.78 -13.10 0.33
CA PHE A 88 7.62 -12.42 0.91
C PHE A 88 7.53 -10.99 0.41
N TYR A 89 6.29 -10.59 0.14
CA TYR A 89 5.95 -9.25 -0.30
C TYR A 89 4.79 -8.73 0.53
N ILE A 90 4.73 -7.40 0.71
CA ILE A 90 3.61 -6.71 1.34
C ILE A 90 3.04 -5.62 0.43
N THR A 91 1.74 -5.35 0.55
CA THR A 91 1.06 -4.22 -0.07
C THR A 91 -0.09 -3.74 0.81
N ASN A 92 -0.54 -2.50 0.62
CA ASN A 92 -1.70 -1.98 1.35
C ASN A 92 -2.97 -2.73 0.93
N GLY A 93 -3.84 -3.04 1.89
CA GLY A 93 -5.20 -3.52 1.65
C GLY A 93 -6.27 -2.48 1.97
N SER A 94 -7.51 -2.78 1.58
CA SER A 94 -8.72 -2.14 2.08
C SER A 94 -9.36 -2.98 3.20
N TYR A 95 -10.43 -2.50 3.84
CA TYR A 95 -11.13 -3.30 4.86
C TYR A 95 -11.91 -4.48 4.29
N LEU A 96 -12.24 -4.45 3.00
CA LEU A 96 -13.16 -5.40 2.38
C LEU A 96 -12.52 -6.24 1.27
N ASP A 97 -11.37 -5.81 0.76
CA ASP A 97 -10.79 -6.43 -0.41
C ASP A 97 -10.48 -7.91 -0.22
N THR A 98 -10.58 -8.62 -1.34
CA THR A 98 -10.31 -10.05 -1.46
C THR A 98 -9.08 -10.28 -2.33
N GLN A 99 -8.58 -11.51 -2.34
CA GLN A 99 -7.45 -11.92 -3.16
C GLN A 99 -7.72 -11.71 -4.67
N GLU A 100 -8.97 -11.76 -5.12
CA GLU A 100 -9.33 -11.43 -6.52
C GLU A 100 -8.93 -10.00 -6.91
N GLU A 101 -9.16 -9.05 -6.01
CA GLU A 101 -8.90 -7.64 -6.23
C GLU A 101 -7.40 -7.37 -6.06
N ILE A 102 -6.80 -7.93 -5.00
CA ILE A 102 -5.40 -7.66 -4.68
C ILE A 102 -4.40 -8.36 -5.60
N GLY A 103 -4.76 -9.50 -6.18
CA GLY A 103 -3.93 -10.20 -7.16
C GLY A 103 -3.63 -9.37 -8.42
N LYS A 104 -4.38 -8.28 -8.66
CA LYS A 104 -4.19 -7.35 -9.77
C LYS A 104 -3.23 -6.20 -9.45
N LYS A 105 -2.86 -6.00 -8.17
CA LYS A 105 -1.92 -4.95 -7.77
C LYS A 105 -0.51 -5.26 -8.27
N THR A 106 0.16 -4.22 -8.76
CA THR A 106 1.56 -4.26 -9.16
C THR A 106 2.51 -3.87 -8.03
N ASP A 107 2.01 -3.11 -7.06
CA ASP A 107 2.83 -2.46 -6.04
C ASP A 107 3.06 -3.40 -4.86
N TRP A 108 4.04 -4.29 -5.00
CA TRP A 108 4.43 -5.29 -4.02
C TRP A 108 5.82 -5.00 -3.50
N TYR A 109 5.90 -4.65 -2.23
CA TYR A 109 7.11 -4.21 -1.56
C TYR A 109 7.74 -5.37 -0.80
N GLY A 110 9.06 -5.31 -0.62
CA GLY A 110 9.79 -6.30 0.14
C GLY A 110 11.10 -5.72 0.65
N ALA A 111 12.01 -6.62 0.99
CA ALA A 111 13.30 -6.27 1.57
C ALA A 111 14.45 -6.97 0.85
N GLY A 112 15.64 -6.47 1.11
CA GLY A 112 16.88 -7.08 0.66
C GLY A 112 18.03 -6.79 1.61
N LYS A 113 19.14 -7.48 1.39
CA LYS A 113 20.38 -7.26 2.14
C LYS A 113 21.11 -6.04 1.58
N VAL A 114 21.64 -5.19 2.45
CA VAL A 114 22.53 -4.10 2.01
C VAL A 114 23.75 -4.72 1.32
N GLN A 115 24.05 -4.30 0.08
CA GLN A 115 25.06 -4.93 -0.75
C GLN A 115 26.46 -4.31 -0.56
N GLU A 116 26.51 -3.05 -0.15
CA GLU A 116 27.74 -2.28 0.07
C GLU A 116 27.66 -1.51 1.39
N ASN A 117 28.78 -1.36 2.09
CA ASN A 117 28.79 -0.61 3.35
C ASN A 117 28.29 0.82 3.11
N ILE A 118 27.31 1.24 3.90
CA ILE A 118 26.74 2.58 3.81
C ILE A 118 27.46 3.45 4.83
N GLN A 119 27.91 4.62 4.39
CA GLN A 119 28.46 5.65 5.27
C GLN A 119 27.38 6.67 5.62
N ALA A 120 27.42 7.21 6.83
CA ALA A 120 26.61 8.37 7.19
C ALA A 120 26.84 9.52 6.20
N GLY A 121 25.76 10.17 5.77
CA GLY A 121 25.77 11.18 4.72
C GLY A 121 25.54 10.62 3.30
N ALA A 122 25.50 9.30 3.10
CA ALA A 122 25.18 8.70 1.82
C ALA A 122 23.76 9.10 1.35
N THR A 123 23.60 9.28 0.04
CA THR A 123 22.34 9.63 -0.63
C THR A 123 21.97 8.61 -1.72
N GLN A 124 22.66 7.48 -1.74
CA GLN A 124 22.39 6.35 -2.61
C GLN A 124 22.73 5.07 -1.85
N ILE A 125 21.93 4.03 -2.07
CA ILE A 125 22.12 2.71 -1.48
C ILE A 125 22.01 1.63 -2.56
N LYS A 126 22.62 0.49 -2.29
CA LYS A 126 22.54 -0.69 -3.16
C LYS A 126 22.05 -1.88 -2.33
N ILE A 127 20.91 -2.43 -2.73
CA ILE A 127 20.21 -3.49 -1.99
C ILE A 127 20.13 -4.73 -2.89
N LEU A 128 20.54 -5.87 -2.34
CA LEU A 128 20.38 -7.18 -2.96
C LEU A 128 19.06 -7.80 -2.50
N PHE A 129 18.08 -7.83 -3.40
CA PHE A 129 16.80 -8.51 -3.18
C PHE A 129 16.89 -9.99 -3.59
N GLU A 130 15.88 -10.77 -3.22
CA GLU A 130 15.77 -12.18 -3.62
C GLU A 130 15.41 -12.34 -5.12
N ALA A 131 14.86 -11.29 -5.74
CA ALA A 131 14.40 -11.21 -7.13
C ALA A 131 14.34 -9.73 -7.57
N ASP A 132 14.08 -9.47 -8.85
CA ASP A 132 13.88 -8.13 -9.45
C ASP A 132 12.39 -7.76 -9.62
N ASP A 133 11.49 -8.54 -9.04
CA ASP A 133 10.03 -8.39 -9.12
C ASP A 133 9.42 -7.60 -7.95
N PHE A 134 10.27 -6.92 -7.16
CA PHE A 134 9.84 -6.00 -6.09
C PHE A 134 9.61 -4.59 -6.63
N SER A 135 8.54 -3.96 -6.16
CA SER A 135 8.30 -2.55 -6.41
C SER A 135 9.18 -1.68 -5.50
N ILE A 136 9.71 -0.61 -6.08
CA ILE A 136 10.30 0.50 -5.34
C ILE A 136 9.29 1.66 -5.47
N LYS A 137 8.93 2.31 -4.36
CA LYS A 137 7.99 3.45 -4.37
C LYS A 137 8.75 4.78 -4.55
N GLN A 138 8.19 5.71 -5.33
CA GLN A 138 8.69 7.09 -5.51
C GLN A 138 7.57 8.12 -5.38
N PRO A 139 7.72 9.14 -4.52
CA PRO A 139 8.58 9.09 -3.34
C PRO A 139 8.01 8.02 -2.40
N GLY A 140 8.88 7.36 -1.65
CA GLY A 140 8.52 6.32 -0.70
C GLY A 140 9.49 6.30 0.45
N ILE A 141 9.11 5.69 1.57
CA ILE A 141 9.98 5.56 2.74
C ILE A 141 10.67 4.20 2.68
N ILE A 142 11.99 4.17 2.81
CA ILE A 142 12.75 2.94 3.01
C ILE A 142 13.26 2.89 4.45
N CYS A 143 13.05 1.76 5.11
CA CYS A 143 13.67 1.42 6.39
C CYS A 143 15.02 0.79 6.11
N ILE A 144 16.07 1.22 6.82
CA ILE A 144 17.39 0.61 6.83
C ILE A 144 17.72 0.25 8.27
N THR A 145 18.11 -0.99 8.51
CA THR A 145 18.36 -1.49 9.87
C THR A 145 19.58 -2.40 9.92
N ASP A 146 20.26 -2.35 11.07
CA ASP A 146 21.18 -3.38 11.54
C ASP A 146 20.83 -3.76 12.99
N ASP A 147 21.72 -4.48 13.69
CA ASP A 147 21.47 -4.93 15.05
C ASP A 147 21.38 -3.79 16.10
N ASN A 148 21.79 -2.56 15.76
CA ASN A 148 21.87 -1.42 16.68
C ASN A 148 21.14 -0.16 16.18
N ASN A 149 20.98 -0.02 14.87
CA ASN A 149 20.49 1.19 14.24
C ASN A 149 19.27 0.88 13.37
N ILE A 150 18.34 1.82 13.34
CA ILE A 150 17.23 1.87 12.41
C ILE A 150 17.05 3.30 11.93
N CYS A 151 16.85 3.49 10.63
CA CYS A 151 16.46 4.78 10.09
C CYS A 151 15.45 4.65 8.96
N PHE A 152 14.61 5.66 8.83
CA PHE A 152 13.62 5.81 7.78
C PHE A 152 14.02 6.99 6.91
N VAL A 153 14.24 6.74 5.61
CA VAL A 153 14.68 7.78 4.66
C VAL A 153 13.83 7.74 3.41
N LYS A 154 13.57 8.89 2.81
CA LYS A 154 12.78 8.97 1.58
C LYS A 154 13.60 8.64 0.34
N THR A 155 13.03 7.87 -0.58
CA THR A 155 13.51 7.75 -1.97
C THR A 155 13.31 9.08 -2.70
N LYS A 156 14.14 9.37 -3.70
CA LYS A 156 13.90 10.54 -4.56
C LYS A 156 12.67 10.35 -5.43
N GLU A 157 12.12 11.46 -5.88
CA GLU A 157 11.22 11.51 -7.03
C GLU A 157 11.95 11.10 -8.32
N ASN A 158 11.21 10.54 -9.27
CA ASN A 158 11.71 10.38 -10.62
C ASN A 158 11.97 11.76 -11.24
N LYS A 159 13.12 11.93 -11.88
CA LYS A 159 13.53 13.22 -12.42
C LYS A 159 12.98 13.40 -13.82
N PHE A 160 12.17 14.45 -14.03
CA PHE A 160 11.78 14.87 -15.37
C PHE A 160 12.99 15.46 -16.11
N ASN A 161 13.16 15.08 -17.37
CA ASN A 161 14.19 15.61 -18.25
C ASN A 161 13.62 15.96 -19.63
N THR A 162 14.22 16.97 -20.26
CA THR A 162 13.94 17.35 -21.64
C THR A 162 15.25 17.46 -22.39
N GLU A 163 15.37 16.75 -23.50
CA GLU A 163 16.51 16.82 -24.40
C GLU A 163 16.08 17.35 -25.77
N ILE A 164 16.98 18.12 -26.37
CA ILE A 164 16.78 18.77 -27.67
C ILE A 164 17.81 18.19 -28.63
N TYR A 165 17.32 17.60 -29.72
CA TYR A 165 18.13 17.01 -30.76
C TYR A 165 18.06 17.84 -32.05
N PRO A 166 19.13 17.87 -32.86
CA PRO A 166 19.11 18.48 -34.18
C PRO A 166 18.00 17.91 -35.06
N ASN A 167 17.51 18.70 -36.00
CA ASN A 167 16.40 18.37 -36.89
C ASN A 167 16.81 17.43 -38.05
N ASN A 168 17.53 16.35 -37.74
CA ASN A 168 17.99 15.38 -38.73
C ASN A 168 16.87 14.43 -39.15
N LYS A 169 16.87 14.03 -40.43
CA LYS A 169 15.95 12.98 -40.91
C LYS A 169 16.17 11.65 -40.18
N ASN A 170 17.44 11.32 -39.92
CA ASN A 170 17.85 10.19 -39.09
C ASN A 170 18.38 10.78 -37.78
N ALA A 171 17.62 10.61 -36.70
CA ALA A 171 17.96 11.12 -35.39
C ALA A 171 18.31 9.95 -34.46
N SER A 172 19.57 9.86 -34.05
CA SER A 172 20.01 8.99 -32.97
C SER A 172 20.08 9.79 -31.67
N PHE A 173 19.61 9.20 -30.57
CA PHE A 173 19.61 9.82 -29.25
C PHE A 173 20.33 8.94 -28.22
N ASN A 174 20.98 9.62 -27.26
CA ASN A 174 21.61 9.01 -26.10
C ASN A 174 20.98 9.67 -24.88
N LEU A 175 19.85 9.11 -24.49
CA LEU A 175 19.13 9.47 -23.28
C LEU A 175 19.98 8.91 -22.13
N GLN A 176 20.13 9.68 -21.06
CA GLN A 176 20.94 9.26 -19.92
C GLN A 176 20.59 7.82 -19.50
N ASN A 177 21.61 7.04 -19.10
CA ASN A 177 21.43 5.63 -18.75
C ASN A 177 20.15 5.42 -17.91
N LYS A 178 19.30 4.49 -18.36
CA LYS A 178 18.12 3.96 -17.63
C LYS A 178 16.97 4.98 -17.60
N ILE A 179 16.05 4.87 -18.58
CA ILE A 179 14.86 5.72 -18.70
C ILE A 179 13.58 4.90 -18.54
N LEU A 180 12.50 5.53 -18.09
CA LEU A 180 11.20 4.88 -18.02
C LEU A 180 10.49 4.90 -19.39
N PRO A 181 9.59 3.91 -19.67
CA PRO A 181 8.63 4.01 -20.76
C PRO A 181 7.78 5.29 -20.68
N ASN A 182 7.01 5.57 -21.73
CA ASN A 182 6.13 6.75 -21.85
C ASN A 182 6.84 8.07 -22.18
N ILE A 183 8.00 7.97 -22.84
CA ILE A 183 8.76 9.07 -23.46
C ILE A 183 7.87 9.79 -24.46
N LYS A 184 7.88 11.12 -24.41
CA LYS A 184 7.15 11.98 -25.33
C LYS A 184 8.11 12.59 -26.34
N LEU A 185 7.80 12.39 -27.62
CA LEU A 185 8.51 12.91 -28.77
C LEU A 185 7.69 14.04 -29.41
N THR A 186 8.33 15.20 -29.64
CA THR A 186 7.73 16.33 -30.36
C THR A 186 8.61 16.75 -31.52
N TYR A 187 8.01 16.92 -32.71
CA TYR A 187 8.69 17.27 -33.96
C TYR A 187 7.73 18.02 -34.91
N THR A 188 8.28 18.79 -35.86
CA THR A 188 7.49 19.52 -36.86
C THR A 188 7.87 19.10 -38.28
N ILE A 189 6.90 18.66 -39.07
CA ILE A 189 7.04 18.32 -40.50
C ILE A 189 5.82 18.91 -41.24
N ASN A 190 6.01 19.42 -42.46
CA ASN A 190 4.94 20.04 -43.26
C ASN A 190 4.18 21.18 -42.55
N ASN A 191 4.89 21.96 -41.71
CA ASN A 191 4.38 23.01 -40.83
C ASN A 191 3.36 22.53 -39.78
N GLU A 192 3.21 21.22 -39.59
CA GLU A 192 2.40 20.62 -38.55
C GLU A 192 3.32 20.07 -37.45
N THR A 193 2.95 20.31 -36.19
CA THR A 193 3.71 19.81 -35.03
C THR A 193 2.99 18.62 -34.44
N TYR A 194 3.71 17.49 -34.36
CA TYR A 194 3.22 16.26 -33.78
C TYR A 194 3.81 16.08 -32.39
N SER A 195 3.00 15.56 -31.47
CA SER A 195 3.43 15.21 -30.13
C SER A 195 2.88 13.84 -29.79
N ILE A 196 3.76 12.84 -29.74
CA ILE A 196 3.40 11.44 -29.59
C ILE A 196 4.18 10.80 -28.44
N ARG A 197 3.66 9.70 -27.90
CA ARG A 197 4.36 8.88 -26.92
C ARG A 197 4.79 7.57 -27.53
N ASN A 198 5.86 6.98 -27.01
CA ASN A 198 6.27 5.66 -27.44
C ASN A 198 5.21 4.61 -27.04
N SER A 199 5.06 3.60 -27.88
CA SER A 199 4.31 2.38 -27.62
C SER A 199 5.29 1.23 -27.61
N GLY A 200 5.51 0.61 -26.44
CA GLY A 200 6.59 -0.34 -26.25
C GLY A 200 7.95 0.30 -26.50
N ASP A 201 8.78 -0.33 -27.32
CA ASP A 201 10.12 0.10 -27.71
C ASP A 201 10.16 1.04 -28.93
N LYS A 202 9.01 1.59 -29.36
CA LYS A 202 8.94 2.39 -30.60
C LYS A 202 8.07 3.63 -30.48
N PHE A 203 8.41 4.66 -31.24
CA PHE A 203 7.49 5.73 -31.59
C PHE A 203 6.70 5.37 -32.83
N ILE A 204 5.36 5.39 -32.72
CA ILE A 204 4.45 5.13 -33.83
C ILE A 204 3.60 6.38 -34.00
N GLY A 205 3.70 7.02 -35.16
CA GLY A 205 2.99 8.26 -35.44
C GLY A 205 3.20 8.77 -36.86
N PRO A 206 2.52 9.89 -37.24
CA PRO A 206 2.64 10.49 -38.56
C PRO A 206 4.08 10.82 -38.93
N GLU A 207 4.46 10.68 -40.20
CA GLU A 207 5.79 11.09 -40.67
C GLU A 207 6.99 10.37 -40.01
N ILE A 208 6.76 9.25 -39.31
CA ILE A 208 7.80 8.34 -38.79
C ILE A 208 7.83 7.09 -39.66
N GLN A 209 8.98 6.80 -40.28
CA GLN A 209 9.19 5.61 -41.09
C GLN A 209 9.59 4.41 -40.24
N SER A 210 10.47 4.62 -39.27
CA SER A 210 10.90 3.60 -38.31
C SER A 210 11.43 4.27 -37.05
N SER A 211 11.37 3.56 -35.94
CA SER A 211 12.01 3.97 -34.70
C SER A 211 12.31 2.76 -33.83
N GLU A 212 13.25 2.92 -32.91
CA GLU A 212 13.64 1.94 -31.90
C GLU A 212 14.15 2.67 -30.66
N ILE A 213 13.84 2.13 -29.47
CA ILE A 213 14.23 2.64 -28.17
C ILE A 213 14.77 1.47 -27.36
N ASN A 214 16.01 1.59 -26.89
CA ASN A 214 16.59 0.67 -25.94
C ASN A 214 16.55 1.29 -24.53
N PHE A 215 15.56 0.91 -23.73
CA PHE A 215 15.41 1.41 -22.36
C PHE A 215 16.58 1.05 -21.44
N SER A 216 17.23 -0.09 -21.68
CA SER A 216 18.33 -0.57 -20.85
C SER A 216 19.63 0.21 -21.08
N GLU A 217 19.90 0.58 -22.33
CA GLU A 217 21.06 1.38 -22.71
C GLU A 217 20.77 2.89 -22.70
N GLY A 218 19.49 3.29 -22.63
CA GLY A 218 19.09 4.69 -22.78
C GLY A 218 19.26 5.21 -24.21
N THR A 219 19.33 4.35 -25.22
CA THR A 219 19.59 4.76 -26.60
C THR A 219 18.33 4.66 -27.45
N GLY A 220 18.36 5.27 -28.63
CA GLY A 220 17.40 4.94 -29.67
C GLY A 220 17.58 5.75 -30.93
N GLU A 221 16.80 5.38 -31.93
CA GLU A 221 16.88 5.92 -33.28
C GLU A 221 15.49 6.17 -33.84
N ILE A 222 15.34 7.26 -34.59
CA ILE A 222 14.12 7.58 -35.35
C ILE A 222 14.51 7.96 -36.78
N VAL A 223 13.78 7.42 -37.73
CA VAL A 223 13.83 7.81 -39.14
C VAL A 223 12.51 8.48 -39.52
N PHE A 224 12.55 9.77 -39.84
CA PHE A 224 11.40 10.52 -40.31
C PHE A 224 11.21 10.38 -41.83
N SER A 225 9.99 10.60 -42.32
CA SER A 225 9.65 10.62 -43.74
C SER A 225 10.42 11.70 -44.51
N SER A 226 10.62 12.86 -43.87
CA SER A 226 11.30 14.04 -44.36
C SER A 226 12.08 14.72 -43.22
N VAL A 227 12.96 15.68 -43.56
CA VAL A 227 13.75 16.40 -42.56
C VAL A 227 12.81 17.26 -41.70
N PRO A 228 12.80 17.11 -40.36
CA PRO A 228 12.03 18.00 -39.49
C PRO A 228 12.41 19.48 -39.69
N GLN A 229 11.42 20.35 -39.62
CA GLN A 229 11.59 21.80 -39.81
C GLN A 229 11.98 22.52 -38.51
N SER A 230 11.90 21.85 -37.36
CA SER A 230 12.25 22.33 -36.04
C SER A 230 13.10 21.28 -35.29
N PRO A 231 13.83 21.68 -34.23
CA PRO A 231 14.50 20.73 -33.36
C PRO A 231 13.54 19.68 -32.81
N ILE A 232 14.06 18.48 -32.60
CA ILE A 232 13.30 17.37 -32.03
C ILE A 232 13.39 17.47 -30.51
N PHE A 233 12.25 17.34 -29.83
CA PHE A 233 12.19 17.34 -28.36
C PHE A 233 11.83 15.96 -27.84
N LEU A 234 12.61 15.49 -26.88
CA LEU A 234 12.34 14.28 -26.12
C LEU A 234 12.14 14.64 -24.64
N GLU A 235 10.95 14.37 -24.12
CA GLU A 235 10.58 14.56 -22.71
C GLU A 235 10.41 13.18 -22.06
N TYR A 236 11.13 12.91 -20.98
CA TYR A 236 11.14 11.61 -20.33
C TYR A 236 11.42 11.71 -18.82
N PHE A 237 11.20 10.60 -18.10
CA PHE A 237 11.53 10.48 -16.69
C PHE A 237 12.74 9.56 -16.49
N ILE A 238 13.67 10.01 -15.66
CA ILE A 238 14.79 9.23 -15.14
C ILE A 238 14.34 8.63 -13.80
N PRO A 239 14.37 7.30 -13.64
CA PRO A 239 13.97 6.65 -12.40
C PRO A 239 14.97 6.98 -11.29
N CYS A 240 14.50 7.08 -10.04
CA CYS A 240 15.40 7.21 -8.88
C CYS A 240 16.06 5.88 -8.49
N PHE A 241 15.80 4.80 -9.21
CA PHE A 241 16.34 3.48 -8.93
C PHE A 241 16.57 2.70 -10.22
N PHE A 242 17.40 1.66 -10.14
CA PHE A 242 17.60 0.74 -11.25
C PHE A 242 17.98 -0.65 -10.77
N TRP A 243 17.62 -1.65 -11.58
CA TRP A 243 17.93 -3.05 -11.34
C TRP A 243 19.08 -3.53 -12.24
N GLU A 244 20.00 -4.30 -11.67
CA GLU A 244 21.04 -5.06 -12.35
C GLU A 244 20.96 -6.51 -11.85
N GLY A 245 20.16 -7.33 -12.54
CA GLY A 245 19.61 -8.56 -11.96
C GLY A 245 18.80 -8.21 -10.70
N ASN A 246 18.99 -8.96 -9.62
CA ASN A 246 18.27 -8.74 -8.36
C ASN A 246 18.92 -7.67 -7.45
N SER A 247 19.90 -6.93 -7.97
CA SER A 247 20.52 -5.81 -7.27
C SER A 247 19.83 -4.51 -7.66
N CYS A 248 19.29 -3.78 -6.69
CA CYS A 248 18.66 -2.49 -6.90
C CYS A 248 19.54 -1.38 -6.33
N THR A 249 19.92 -0.41 -7.17
CA THR A 249 20.51 0.85 -6.70
C THR A 249 19.41 1.88 -6.58
N ILE A 250 19.32 2.58 -5.45
CA ILE A 250 18.24 3.52 -5.12
C ILE A 250 18.83 4.84 -4.65
N ASP A 251 18.40 5.95 -5.26
CA ASP A 251 18.72 7.31 -4.86
C ASP A 251 17.75 7.81 -3.78
N LEU A 252 18.29 8.48 -2.77
CA LEU A 252 17.59 8.96 -1.59
C LEU A 252 17.47 10.49 -1.58
N ALA A 253 16.30 10.98 -1.18
CA ALA A 253 16.03 12.41 -1.01
C ALA A 253 16.72 12.97 0.24
N GLU A 254 17.04 12.10 1.20
CA GLU A 254 17.60 12.44 2.50
C GLU A 254 18.97 11.75 2.70
N GLN A 255 19.81 12.33 3.54
CA GLN A 255 21.08 11.73 3.93
C GLN A 255 20.85 10.66 5.00
N ILE A 256 21.56 9.55 4.87
CA ILE A 256 21.52 8.48 5.87
C ILE A 256 22.26 8.94 7.15
N PRO A 257 21.65 8.83 8.34
CA PRO A 257 22.25 9.35 9.58
C PRO A 257 23.35 8.44 10.18
N PHE A 258 23.34 7.15 9.85
CA PHE A 258 24.21 6.15 10.46
C PHE A 258 25.12 5.43 9.44
N ASN A 259 26.17 4.80 9.94
CA ASN A 259 26.94 3.83 9.16
C ASN A 259 26.26 2.46 9.28
N PHE A 260 26.13 1.74 8.16
CA PHE A 260 25.57 0.39 8.12
C PHE A 260 26.57 -0.57 7.48
N ASN A 261 26.78 -1.73 8.10
CA ASN A 261 27.67 -2.77 7.59
C ASN A 261 26.89 -3.78 6.77
N LYS A 262 27.30 -4.00 5.52
CA LYS A 262 26.63 -4.94 4.61
C LYS A 262 26.45 -6.35 5.17
N GLU A 263 27.27 -6.77 6.14
CA GLU A 263 27.21 -8.13 6.69
C GLU A 263 25.93 -8.39 7.49
N ASN A 264 25.40 -7.39 8.19
CA ASN A 264 24.22 -7.50 9.07
C ASN A 264 23.13 -6.46 8.79
N SER A 265 23.29 -5.61 7.78
CA SER A 265 22.30 -4.59 7.44
C SER A 265 21.33 -5.02 6.35
N TYR A 266 20.09 -4.59 6.50
CA TYR A 266 19.01 -4.83 5.55
C TYR A 266 18.23 -3.56 5.29
N ALA A 267 17.52 -3.53 4.17
CA ALA A 267 16.60 -2.45 3.87
C ALA A 267 15.31 -2.97 3.24
N GLY A 268 14.20 -2.32 3.57
CA GLY A 268 12.89 -2.67 3.05
C GLY A 268 12.01 -1.45 2.83
N MET A 269 11.18 -1.53 1.80
CA MET A 269 10.25 -0.45 1.46
C MET A 269 9.06 -0.46 2.42
N CYS A 270 8.74 0.70 3.00
CA CYS A 270 7.65 0.85 3.95
C CYS A 270 6.31 1.01 3.25
N LEU A 271 5.32 0.31 3.78
CA LEU A 271 3.93 0.72 3.70
C LEU A 271 3.70 1.90 4.63
N GLU A 272 3.16 2.98 4.07
CA GLU A 272 2.65 4.12 4.82
C GLU A 272 1.17 3.86 5.09
N LEU A 273 0.87 3.38 6.31
CA LEU A 273 -0.46 2.94 6.71
C LEU A 273 -1.25 4.04 7.43
N GLY A 274 -0.57 5.13 7.81
CA GLY A 274 -1.17 6.31 8.41
C GLY A 274 -1.62 6.08 9.86
N ASP A 275 -2.54 6.92 10.32
CA ASP A 275 -3.04 6.87 11.70
C ASP A 275 -3.91 5.63 11.96
N LEU A 276 -3.63 4.91 13.06
CA LEU A 276 -4.54 3.92 13.62
C LEU A 276 -5.45 4.61 14.65
N LYS A 277 -6.58 5.11 14.15
CA LYS A 277 -7.65 5.71 14.95
C LYS A 277 -9.03 5.29 14.44
N PRO A 278 -10.02 5.21 15.33
CA PRO A 278 -11.38 4.96 14.94
C PRO A 278 -12.02 6.25 14.42
N GLU A 279 -12.83 6.16 13.37
CA GLU A 279 -13.47 7.34 12.77
C GLU A 279 -14.88 7.04 12.30
N ILE A 280 -15.73 8.06 12.34
CA ILE A 280 -16.98 8.08 11.58
C ILE A 280 -16.68 8.65 10.20
N LEU A 281 -17.06 7.94 9.16
CA LEU A 281 -16.92 8.37 7.76
C LEU A 281 -18.31 8.56 7.14
N GLU A 282 -18.36 9.39 6.09
CA GLU A 282 -19.50 9.46 5.17
C GLU A 282 -20.88 9.70 5.83
N LEU A 283 -20.93 10.46 6.93
CA LEU A 283 -22.21 10.80 7.57
C LEU A 283 -23.11 11.57 6.59
N ASN A 284 -24.23 10.97 6.25
CA ASN A 284 -25.23 11.51 5.35
C ASN A 284 -26.61 11.43 5.99
N VAL A 285 -27.24 12.59 6.20
CA VAL A 285 -28.58 12.71 6.78
C VAL A 285 -29.59 12.97 5.66
N ILE A 286 -30.58 12.08 5.56
CA ILE A 286 -31.69 12.16 4.62
C ILE A 286 -32.95 12.43 5.43
N SER A 287 -33.13 13.70 5.82
CA SER A 287 -34.31 14.24 6.49
C SER A 287 -34.52 15.69 6.05
N ALA A 288 -35.77 16.14 6.00
CA ALA A 288 -36.08 17.53 5.67
C ALA A 288 -35.77 18.49 6.82
N ASN A 289 -35.95 18.05 8.08
CA ASN A 289 -35.87 18.91 9.26
C ASN A 289 -35.01 18.33 10.40
N GLY A 290 -34.65 17.05 10.33
CA GLY A 290 -33.80 16.39 11.32
C GLY A 290 -32.32 16.47 10.93
N ASN A 291 -31.44 16.52 11.93
CA ASN A 291 -30.00 16.49 11.74
C ASN A 291 -29.30 15.68 12.84
N LEU A 292 -28.11 15.16 12.52
CA LEU A 292 -27.25 14.42 13.43
C LEU A 292 -25.85 15.04 13.46
N ASP A 293 -25.39 15.43 14.65
CA ASP A 293 -24.06 15.98 14.85
C ASP A 293 -23.01 14.87 14.94
N LYS A 294 -22.16 14.78 13.91
CA LYS A 294 -21.04 13.81 13.83
C LYS A 294 -20.14 13.86 15.05
N ASN A 295 -19.90 15.04 15.63
CA ASN A 295 -18.95 15.21 16.73
C ASN A 295 -19.47 14.65 18.07
N LYS A 296 -20.74 14.23 18.10
CA LYS A 296 -21.40 13.59 19.25
C LYS A 296 -21.69 12.11 18.99
N ILE A 297 -21.01 11.54 17.99
CA ILE A 297 -20.92 10.11 17.78
C ILE A 297 -19.54 9.66 18.24
N GLU A 298 -19.50 8.83 19.27
CA GLU A 298 -18.26 8.28 19.83
C GLU A 298 -17.99 6.91 19.23
N VAL A 299 -16.73 6.67 18.87
CA VAL A 299 -16.20 5.38 18.43
C VAL A 299 -14.94 5.08 19.23
N SER A 300 -14.66 3.80 19.44
CA SER A 300 -13.48 3.33 20.18
C SER A 300 -12.54 2.55 19.27
N ASN A 301 -11.32 2.30 19.75
CA ASN A 301 -10.34 1.45 19.09
C ASN A 301 -10.88 0.03 18.76
N PHE A 302 -11.97 -0.39 19.42
CA PHE A 302 -12.64 -1.69 19.25
C PHE A 302 -13.87 -1.65 18.32
N CYS A 303 -14.14 -0.52 17.66
CA CYS A 303 -15.18 -0.50 16.64
C CYS A 303 -14.76 -1.34 15.44
N VAL A 304 -15.74 -1.77 14.64
CA VAL A 304 -15.50 -2.59 13.44
C VAL A 304 -15.75 -1.77 12.19
N TYR A 305 -15.20 -2.21 11.06
CA TYR A 305 -15.63 -1.66 9.77
C TYR A 305 -17.06 -2.12 9.45
N ASP A 306 -18.00 -1.18 9.33
CA ASP A 306 -19.35 -1.47 8.82
C ASP A 306 -20.00 -0.19 8.27
N GLU A 307 -21.01 -0.37 7.44
CA GLU A 307 -21.86 0.67 6.87
C GLU A 307 -23.22 0.61 7.56
N TRP A 308 -23.55 1.67 8.30
CA TRP A 308 -24.72 1.73 9.15
C TRP A 308 -25.82 2.55 8.49
N GLN A 309 -27.03 2.01 8.50
CA GLN A 309 -28.24 2.71 8.14
C GLN A 309 -29.20 2.78 9.32
N ILE A 310 -29.56 4.00 9.71
CA ILE A 310 -30.64 4.30 10.64
C ILE A 310 -31.89 4.67 9.84
N VAL A 311 -33.04 4.10 10.21
CA VAL A 311 -34.35 4.44 9.63
C VAL A 311 -35.31 4.79 10.75
N PHE A 312 -35.85 6.01 10.72
CA PHE A 312 -36.84 6.46 11.68
C PHE A 312 -38.20 5.79 11.41
N ARG A 313 -38.86 5.36 12.48
CA ARG A 313 -40.19 4.72 12.46
C ARG A 313 -41.29 5.69 12.89
N ASP A 314 -40.92 6.71 13.64
CA ASP A 314 -41.72 7.86 14.02
C ASP A 314 -40.75 9.02 14.36
N SER A 315 -41.21 10.05 15.06
CA SER A 315 -40.37 11.21 15.40
C SER A 315 -39.31 10.95 16.48
N LEU A 316 -39.39 9.85 17.22
CA LEU A 316 -38.52 9.53 18.34
C LEU A 316 -37.77 8.21 18.17
N ASN A 317 -38.38 7.20 17.55
CA ASN A 317 -37.90 5.83 17.50
C ASN A 317 -37.31 5.49 16.12
N PHE A 318 -36.22 4.74 16.11
CA PHE A 318 -35.54 4.30 14.89
C PHE A 318 -35.05 2.85 14.97
N SER A 319 -34.77 2.26 13.83
CA SER A 319 -34.03 0.99 13.68
C SER A 319 -32.66 1.26 13.10
N CYS A 320 -31.66 0.46 13.45
CA CYS A 320 -30.32 0.52 12.87
C CYS A 320 -29.93 -0.85 12.30
N VAL A 321 -29.32 -0.85 11.13
CA VAL A 321 -28.81 -2.05 10.45
C VAL A 321 -27.40 -1.76 9.93
N GLY A 322 -26.47 -2.68 10.17
CA GLY A 322 -25.17 -2.72 9.51
C GLY A 322 -25.24 -3.54 8.23
N ALA A 323 -24.49 -3.15 7.21
CA ALA A 323 -24.33 -3.95 6.00
C ALA A 323 -23.76 -5.34 6.29
N TYR A 324 -22.89 -5.45 7.31
CA TYR A 324 -22.21 -6.69 7.68
C TYR A 324 -22.63 -7.27 9.03
N GLU A 325 -22.87 -6.45 10.05
CA GLU A 325 -23.33 -6.90 11.38
C GLU A 325 -24.84 -7.16 11.42
N GLY A 326 -25.59 -6.71 10.41
CA GLY A 326 -27.03 -6.89 10.32
C GLY A 326 -27.81 -6.01 11.30
N THR A 327 -29.02 -6.45 11.66
CA THR A 327 -29.95 -5.64 12.45
C THR A 327 -29.49 -5.51 13.90
N LEU A 328 -29.38 -4.26 14.37
CA LEU A 328 -29.07 -3.95 15.76
C LEU A 328 -30.34 -3.72 16.59
N ILE A 329 -30.14 -3.52 17.90
CA ILE A 329 -31.22 -3.13 18.81
C ILE A 329 -31.89 -1.82 18.35
N GLN A 330 -33.18 -1.68 18.66
CA GLN A 330 -33.94 -0.47 18.36
C GLN A 330 -33.47 0.70 19.22
N GLY A 331 -33.55 1.93 18.68
CA GLY A 331 -33.10 3.15 19.36
C GLY A 331 -34.19 4.21 19.50
N ASN A 332 -33.95 5.16 20.41
CA ASN A 332 -34.79 6.33 20.64
C ASN A 332 -33.90 7.57 20.84
N ILE A 333 -34.27 8.71 20.24
CA ILE A 333 -33.43 9.92 20.27
C ILE A 333 -33.27 10.55 21.66
N ASN A 334 -34.11 10.21 22.64
CA ASN A 334 -34.06 10.81 23.99
C ASN A 334 -33.02 10.16 24.91
N ILE A 335 -32.35 9.09 24.46
CA ILE A 335 -31.32 8.37 25.22
C ILE A 335 -30.11 8.09 24.33
N ASP A 336 -28.95 7.86 24.95
CA ASP A 336 -27.76 7.45 24.22
C ASP A 336 -27.99 6.10 23.55
N TYR A 337 -27.67 6.01 22.26
CA TYR A 337 -27.79 4.77 21.49
C TYR A 337 -26.40 4.13 21.36
N SER A 338 -26.18 3.03 22.10
CA SER A 338 -24.88 2.36 22.21
C SER A 338 -25.01 0.84 22.00
N PRO A 339 -25.28 0.37 20.77
CA PRO A 339 -25.44 -1.06 20.49
C PRO A 339 -24.13 -1.82 20.74
N ILE A 340 -24.22 -2.90 21.53
CA ILE A 340 -23.06 -3.71 21.95
C ILE A 340 -22.68 -4.72 20.87
N ASN A 341 -21.39 -4.78 20.56
CA ASN A 341 -20.80 -5.85 19.77
C ASN A 341 -20.70 -7.12 20.64
N PRO A 342 -21.37 -8.23 20.28
CA PRO A 342 -21.31 -9.46 21.06
C PRO A 342 -19.92 -10.11 21.08
N LYS A 343 -19.03 -9.78 20.14
CA LYS A 343 -17.66 -10.31 20.10
C LYS A 343 -16.75 -9.60 21.10
N SER A 344 -16.71 -8.27 21.07
CA SER A 344 -15.80 -7.48 21.91
C SER A 344 -16.41 -7.05 23.25
N GLN A 345 -17.73 -7.16 23.42
CA GLN A 345 -18.47 -6.61 24.56
C GLN A 345 -18.35 -5.08 24.72
N LYS A 346 -17.86 -4.39 23.68
CA LYS A 346 -17.80 -2.93 23.58
C LYS A 346 -18.87 -2.44 22.60
N PRO A 347 -19.35 -1.18 22.70
CA PRO A 347 -20.24 -0.62 21.69
C PRO A 347 -19.59 -0.57 20.30
N PHE A 348 -20.37 -0.80 19.25
CA PHE A 348 -19.93 -0.53 17.87
C PHE A 348 -19.64 0.97 17.68
N PHE A 349 -20.52 1.80 18.24
CA PHE A 349 -20.45 3.25 18.33
C PHE A 349 -21.46 3.69 19.41
N THR A 350 -21.36 4.95 19.85
CA THR A 350 -22.32 5.57 20.76
C THR A 350 -22.81 6.89 20.16
N ILE A 351 -24.09 6.99 19.84
CA ILE A 351 -24.73 8.26 19.46
C ILE A 351 -25.32 8.89 20.72
N LYS A 352 -24.78 10.03 21.16
CA LYS A 352 -25.32 10.74 22.32
C LYS A 352 -26.72 11.27 22.03
N LYS A 353 -27.59 11.34 23.04
CA LYS A 353 -28.92 11.95 22.87
C LYS A 353 -28.84 13.41 22.39
N GLU A 354 -27.77 14.13 22.73
CA GLU A 354 -27.55 15.51 22.30
C GLU A 354 -27.04 15.62 20.84
N ALA A 355 -26.75 14.49 20.18
CA ALA A 355 -26.36 14.47 18.77
C ALA A 355 -27.56 14.77 17.85
N TRP A 356 -28.77 14.41 18.30
CA TRP A 356 -30.00 14.62 17.56
C TRP A 356 -30.45 16.08 17.64
N SER A 357 -30.86 16.65 16.52
CA SER A 357 -31.42 18.00 16.46
C SER A 357 -32.51 18.10 15.40
N GLY A 358 -33.37 19.12 15.53
CA GLY A 358 -34.50 19.30 14.63
C GLY A 358 -35.63 18.29 14.87
N SER A 359 -36.40 17.99 13.83
CA SER A 359 -37.53 17.04 13.90
C SER A 359 -37.41 15.94 12.84
N PHE A 360 -37.50 14.70 13.31
CA PHE A 360 -37.53 13.52 12.44
C PHE A 360 -38.96 13.04 12.23
N GLN A 361 -39.16 12.23 11.19
CA GLN A 361 -40.40 11.53 10.90
C GLN A 361 -40.13 10.11 10.39
N ALA A 362 -41.19 9.29 10.37
CA ALA A 362 -41.12 7.95 9.81
C ALA A 362 -40.59 7.97 8.36
N GLY A 363 -39.57 7.17 8.08
CA GLY A 363 -38.94 7.07 6.77
C GLY A 363 -37.69 7.93 6.57
N ASP A 364 -37.40 8.88 7.47
CA ASP A 364 -36.11 9.59 7.46
C ASP A 364 -34.96 8.60 7.67
N LYS A 365 -33.83 8.86 7.01
CA LYS A 365 -32.66 7.97 7.04
C LYS A 365 -31.38 8.69 7.41
N ILE A 366 -30.47 7.97 8.03
CA ILE A 366 -29.09 8.42 8.24
C ILE A 366 -28.17 7.27 7.86
N ASN A 367 -27.16 7.55 7.05
CA ASN A 367 -26.12 6.59 6.71
C ASN A 367 -24.77 7.12 7.19
N PHE A 368 -23.90 6.22 7.67
CA PHE A 368 -22.52 6.52 8.02
C PHE A 368 -21.71 5.23 8.06
N CYS A 369 -20.39 5.33 8.04
CA CYS A 369 -19.49 4.18 8.20
C CYS A 369 -18.65 4.34 9.47
N THR A 370 -18.40 3.23 10.18
CA THR A 370 -17.35 3.18 11.21
C THR A 370 -16.07 2.66 10.59
N LYS A 371 -14.97 3.38 10.75
CA LYS A 371 -13.61 2.93 10.44
C LYS A 371 -12.94 2.47 11.74
N PRO A 372 -12.42 1.24 11.82
CA PRO A 372 -11.70 0.76 12.99
C PRO A 372 -10.31 1.42 13.09
N ALA A 373 -9.72 1.41 14.30
CA ALA A 373 -8.33 1.79 14.53
C ALA A 373 -7.35 0.70 14.02
N ALA A 374 -7.46 0.34 12.74
CA ALA A 374 -6.68 -0.72 12.12
C ALA A 374 -6.36 -0.40 10.66
N ALA A 375 -5.21 -0.88 10.19
CA ALA A 375 -4.81 -0.84 8.79
C ALA A 375 -4.70 -2.26 8.22
N ALA A 376 -5.12 -2.43 6.97
CA ALA A 376 -5.05 -3.72 6.28
C ALA A 376 -3.75 -3.84 5.48
N VAL A 377 -3.08 -4.98 5.63
CA VAL A 377 -1.88 -5.35 4.89
C VAL A 377 -2.11 -6.69 4.22
N TRP A 378 -1.72 -6.79 2.95
CA TRP A 378 -1.68 -8.05 2.24
C TRP A 378 -0.26 -8.54 2.13
N TRP A 379 -0.08 -9.80 2.48
CA TRP A 379 1.14 -10.55 2.27
C TRP A 379 1.00 -11.47 1.07
N LYS A 380 2.07 -11.59 0.29
CA LYS A 380 2.24 -12.59 -0.78
C LYS A 380 3.49 -13.40 -0.49
N GLU A 381 3.33 -14.70 -0.33
CA GLU A 381 4.42 -15.69 -0.28
C GLU A 381 4.57 -16.28 -1.68
N VAL A 382 5.76 -16.19 -2.26
CA VAL A 382 6.14 -16.88 -3.49
C VAL A 382 7.16 -17.95 -3.12
N VAL A 383 6.78 -19.22 -3.21
CA VAL A 383 7.68 -20.35 -3.07
C VAL A 383 8.08 -20.79 -4.48
N PRO A 384 9.35 -20.58 -4.90
CA PRO A 384 9.83 -21.11 -6.16
C PRO A 384 9.74 -22.65 -6.24
N ALA A 385 9.70 -23.17 -7.46
CA ALA A 385 9.84 -24.61 -7.67
C ALA A 385 11.23 -25.08 -7.20
N ASN A 386 11.28 -26.26 -6.59
CA ASN A 386 12.46 -26.87 -5.99
C ASN A 386 13.06 -26.13 -4.78
N THR A 387 12.27 -25.33 -4.05
CA THR A 387 12.73 -24.68 -2.82
C THR A 387 13.17 -25.72 -1.77
N PRO A 388 14.40 -25.60 -1.22
CA PRO A 388 14.87 -26.48 -0.16
C PRO A 388 13.97 -26.45 1.08
N ARG A 389 14.06 -27.48 1.92
CA ARG A 389 13.34 -27.47 3.19
C ARG A 389 14.12 -26.60 4.18
N GLU A 390 13.49 -25.54 4.68
CA GLU A 390 13.96 -24.79 5.84
C GLU A 390 13.05 -25.04 7.07
N PRO A 391 13.50 -25.78 8.10
CA PRO A 391 12.70 -26.06 9.31
C PRO A 391 12.36 -24.84 10.18
N GLN A 392 13.18 -23.79 10.11
CA GLN A 392 13.04 -22.53 10.84
C GLN A 392 12.96 -21.38 9.85
N ASN A 393 11.99 -21.48 8.95
CA ASN A 393 11.71 -20.40 8.01
C ASN A 393 11.16 -19.18 8.76
N ILE A 394 11.84 -18.04 8.63
CA ILE A 394 11.55 -16.79 9.31
C ILE A 394 11.67 -15.64 8.31
N VAL A 395 10.64 -14.79 8.29
CA VAL A 395 10.66 -13.44 7.72
C VAL A 395 10.47 -12.46 8.87
N VAL A 396 11.15 -11.31 8.83
CA VAL A 396 11.03 -10.28 9.87
C VAL A 396 10.45 -9.02 9.27
N ALA A 397 9.38 -8.53 9.89
CA ALA A 397 8.81 -7.21 9.61
C ALA A 397 9.05 -6.27 10.79
N GLU A 398 9.11 -4.99 10.48
CA GLU A 398 9.32 -3.90 11.42
C GLU A 398 8.14 -2.93 11.33
N LEU A 399 7.73 -2.42 12.49
CA LEU A 399 6.68 -1.43 12.61
C LEU A 399 7.22 -0.20 13.33
N TYR A 400 6.83 0.98 12.86
CA TYR A 400 7.20 2.25 13.48
C TYR A 400 5.97 3.14 13.61
N LEU A 401 5.86 3.78 14.77
CA LEU A 401 4.85 4.79 15.09
C LEU A 401 5.59 6.07 15.47
N GLU A 402 5.06 7.22 15.04
CA GLU A 402 5.66 8.53 15.31
C GLU A 402 5.37 9.07 16.71
#